data_AF-A0A7W0YU70-F1
#
_entry.id   AF-A0A7W0YU70-F1
#
_cell.length_a   1.000
_cell.length_b   1.000
_cell.length_c   1.000
_cell.angle_alpha   90.00
_cell.angle_beta   90.00
_cell.angle_gamma   90.00
#
_symmetry.space_group_name_H-M   'P 1'
#
loop_
_entity.id
_entity.type
_entity.pdbx_description
1 polymer ?
#
loop_
_entity_poly.entity_id
_entity_poly.type
_entity_poly.pdbx_seq_one_letter_code
_entity_poly.pdbx_strand_id
1 'polypeptide(L)' 'MFLFATTFFPLSVYPEAIEWIVQALPLYHGIELVRALSTGAVGVFQLVNVAYLLTMGVVGMFIASKRIDGLLLK' A
#
# COMPACT_ATOMS: atom_id res chain seq x y z
N MET A 1 -2.26 -3.17 -13.98
CA MET A 1 -1.72 -3.00 -12.61
C MET A 1 -0.62 -4.01 -12.24
N PHE A 2 0.03 -4.69 -13.19
CA PHE A 2 1.09 -5.68 -12.90
C PHE A 2 2.52 -5.13 -13.04
N LEU A 3 2.70 -4.09 -13.86
CA LEU A 3 4.01 -3.45 -14.05
C LEU A 3 4.53 -2.83 -12.75
N PHE A 4 3.71 -2.03 -12.06
CA PHE A 4 4.07 -1.34 -10.82
C PHE A 4 4.01 -2.22 -9.56
N ALA A 5 3.74 -3.52 -9.71
CA ALA A 5 3.64 -4.46 -8.59
C ALA A 5 5.03 -4.89 -8.07
N THR A 6 6.12 -4.48 -8.74
CA THR A 6 7.51 -4.91 -8.46
C THR A 6 7.73 -6.42 -8.40
N THR A 7 6.80 -7.20 -8.94
CA THR A 7 6.88 -8.66 -9.02
C THR A 7 7.80 -9.10 -10.15
N PHE A 8 7.73 -8.42 -11.30
CA PHE A 8 8.57 -8.70 -12.48
C PHE A 8 9.68 -7.67 -12.73
N PHE A 9 9.54 -6.44 -12.22
CA PHE A 9 10.55 -5.38 -12.34
C PHE A 9 10.91 -4.85 -10.95
N PRO A 10 12.14 -5.06 -10.45
CA PRO A 10 12.52 -4.56 -9.13
C PRO A 10 12.50 -3.03 -9.09
N LEU A 11 12.23 -2.48 -7.91
CA LEU A 11 12.06 -1.05 -7.69
C LEU A 11 13.25 -0.22 -8.21
N SER A 12 14.47 -0.77 -8.09
CA SER A 12 15.74 -0.18 -8.53
C SER A 12 15.89 0.05 -10.04
N VAL A 13 14.97 -0.48 -10.86
CA VAL A 13 14.97 -0.29 -12.32
C VAL A 13 14.15 0.95 -12.72
N TYR A 14 13.32 1.46 -11.82
CA TYR A 14 12.52 2.64 -12.11
C TYR A 14 13.35 3.93 -12.00
N PRO A 15 13.09 4.93 -12.86
CA PRO A 15 13.53 6.29 -12.63
C PRO A 15 13.05 6.77 -11.26
N GLU A 16 13.87 7.55 -10.55
CA GLU A 16 13.63 7.96 -9.15
C GLU A 16 12.22 8.55 -8.94
N ALA A 17 11.72 9.38 -9.86
CA ALA A 17 10.36 9.93 -9.77
C ALA A 17 9.25 8.86 -9.75
N ILE A 18 9.43 7.77 -10.49
CA ILE A 18 8.47 6.68 -10.56
C ILE A 18 8.59 5.78 -9.32
N GLU A 19 9.79 5.62 -8.77
CA GLU A 19 10.02 4.88 -7.52
C GLU A 19 9.21 5.49 -6.37
N TRP A 20 9.26 6.81 -6.19
CA TRP A 20 8.45 7.50 -5.17
C TRP A 20 6.95 7.30 -5.36
N ILE A 21 6.46 7.32 -6.60
CA ILE A 21 5.04 7.09 -6.91
C ILE A 21 4.65 5.66 -6.54
N VAL A 22 5.47 4.67 -6.88
CA VAL A 22 5.18 3.25 -6.60
C VAL A 22 5.21 2.99 -5.10
N GLN A 23 6.19 3.54 -4.37
CA GLN A 23 6.25 3.42 -2.91
C GLN A 23 5.02 4.05 -2.24
N ALA A 24 4.46 5.11 -2.81
CA ALA A 24 3.24 5.74 -2.30
C ALA A 24 1.96 4.93 -2.57
N LEU A 25 2.02 3.79 -3.30
CA LEU A 25 0.83 2.98 -3.56
C LEU A 25 0.61 1.94 -2.45
N PRO A 26 -0.63 1.76 -1.94
CA PRO A 26 -0.93 0.72 -0.96
C PRO A 26 -0.64 -0.69 -1.50
N LEU A 27 -0.74 -0.88 -2.82
CA LEU A 27 -0.47 -2.16 -3.46
C LEU A 27 1.00 -2.59 -3.29
N TYR A 28 1.95 -1.65 -3.33
CA TYR A 28 3.36 -1.93 -3.14
C TYR A 28 3.63 -2.49 -1.73
N HIS A 29 3.14 -1.79 -0.70
CA HIS A 29 3.25 -2.21 0.70
C HIS A 29 2.61 -3.58 0.98
N GLY A 30 1.46 -3.88 0.36
CA GLY A 30 0.82 -5.19 0.49
C GLY A 30 1.66 -6.33 -0.09
N ILE A 31 2.22 -6.14 -1.29
CA ILE A 31 3.05 -7.14 -1.96
C ILE A 31 4.34 -7.38 -1.18
N GLU A 32 5.01 -6.31 -0.74
CA GLU A 32 6.26 -6.43 0.01
C GLU A 32 6.06 -7.15 1.34
N LEU A 33 4.97 -6.84 2.05
CA LEU A 33 4.61 -7.53 3.30
C LEU A 33 4.37 -9.03 3.08
N VAL A 34 3.55 -9.40 2.09
CA VAL A 34 3.28 -10.82 1.76
C VAL A 34 4.55 -11.55 1.34
N ARG A 35 5.38 -10.89 0.52
CA ARG A 35 6.65 -11.45 0.04
C ARG A 35 7.59 -11.76 1.20
N ALA A 36 7.80 -10.80 2.10
CA ALA A 36 8.67 -10.97 3.26
C ALA A 36 8.18 -12.05 4.23
N LEU A 37 6.86 -12.11 4.47
CA LEU A 37 6.27 -13.15 5.31
C LEU A 37 6.41 -14.54 4.67
N SER A 38 6.32 -14.63 3.35
CA SER A 38 6.44 -15.90 2.61
C SER A 38 7.88 -16.41 2.53
N THR A 39 8.86 -15.50 2.38
CA THR A 39 10.29 -15.86 2.28
C THR A 39 10.98 -15.93 3.64
N GLY A 40 10.31 -15.54 4.72
CA GLY A 40 10.89 -15.42 6.06
C GLY A 40 11.83 -14.23 6.24
N ALA A 41 11.97 -13.36 5.22
CA ALA A 41 12.81 -12.17 5.26
C ALA A 41 12.12 -10.99 5.97
N VAL A 42 11.63 -11.23 7.19
CA VAL A 42 10.93 -10.23 8.00
C VAL A 42 11.94 -9.30 8.68
N GLY A 43 11.74 -7.99 8.56
CA GLY A 43 12.53 -6.95 9.20
C GLY A 43 11.68 -5.81 9.75
N VAL A 44 12.33 -4.68 10.03
CA VAL A 44 11.66 -3.49 10.59
C VAL A 44 10.74 -2.80 9.58
N PHE A 45 11.06 -2.91 8.29
CA PHE A 45 10.30 -2.26 7.22
C PHE A 45 8.85 -2.77 7.11
N GLN A 46 8.59 -4.00 7.54
CA GLN A 46 7.28 -4.64 7.52
C GLN A 46 6.31 -3.92 8.48
N LEU A 47 6.82 -3.30 9.55
CA LEU A 47 6.02 -2.42 10.40
C LEU A 47 5.54 -1.18 9.65
N VAL A 48 6.37 -0.62 8.75
CA VAL A 48 5.99 0.50 7.89
C VAL A 48 4.88 0.07 6.93
N ASN A 49 5.03 -1.10 6.29
CA ASN A 49 3.99 -1.64 5.41
C ASN A 49 2.65 -1.83 6.14
N VAL A 50 2.68 -2.40 7.35
CA VAL A 50 1.47 -2.58 8.18
C VAL A 50 0.88 -1.23 8.59
N ALA A 51 1.69 -0.31 9.10
CA ALA A 51 1.23 1.00 9.54
C ALA A 51 0.60 1.80 8.39
N TYR A 52 1.22 1.77 7.20
CA TYR A 52 0.70 2.41 6.00
C TYR A 52 -0.67 1.85 5.61
N LEU A 53 -0.78 0.52 5.50
CA LEU A 53 -2.03 -0.14 5.11
C LEU A 53 -3.15 0.09 6.12
N LEU A 54 -2.84 0.04 7.43
CA LEU A 54 -3.81 0.36 8.48
C LEU A 54 -4.28 1.80 8.38
N THR A 55 -3.37 2.75 8.20
CA THR A 55 -3.71 4.17 8.07
C THR A 55 -4.63 4.39 6.87
N MET A 56 -4.28 3.83 5.70
CA MET A 56 -5.11 3.93 4.50
C MET A 56 -6.48 3.28 4.68
N GLY A 57 -6.55 2.11 5.31
CA GLY A 57 -7.81 1.43 5.58
C GLY A 57 -8.72 2.23 6.51
N VAL A 58 -8.17 2.76 7.61
CA VAL A 58 -8.92 3.58 8.59
C VAL A 58 -9.39 4.89 7.95
N VAL A 59 -8.52 5.59 7.22
CA VAL A 59 -8.88 6.84 6.53
C VAL A 59 -9.96 6.59 5.48
N GLY A 60 -9.79 5.55 4.65
CA GLY A 60 -10.77 5.17 3.64
C GLY A 60 -12.13 4.82 4.25
N MET A 61 -12.13 4.06 5.35
CA MET A 61 -13.35 3.72 6.08
C MET A 61 -14.02 4.95 6.67
N PHE A 62 -13.27 5.83 7.31
CA PHE A 62 -13.80 7.06 7.90
C PHE A 62 -14.45 7.98 6.86
N ILE A 63 -13.79 8.18 5.71
CA ILE A 63 -14.33 8.97 4.60
C ILE A 63 -15.59 8.32 4.04
N ALA A 64 -15.57 7.00 3.84
CA ALA A 64 -16.72 6.26 3.33
C ALA A 64 -17.93 6.36 4.28
N SER A 65 -17.72 6.18 5.59
CA SER A 65 -18.77 6.34 6.60
C SER A 65 -19.38 7.74 6.56
N LYS A 66 -18.56 8.80 6.58
CA LYS A 66 -19.04 10.19 6.50
C LYS A 66 -19.84 10.48 5.23
N ARG A 67 -19.40 9.91 4.10
CA ARG A 67 -20.10 10.07 2.81
C ARG A 67 -21.44 9.34 2.81
N ILE A 68 -21.51 8.15 3.39
CA ILE A 68 -22.76 7.37 3.49
C ILE A 68 -23.76 8.07 4.41
N ASP A 69 -23.33 8.55 5.58
CA ASP A 69 -24.18 9.30 6.51
C ASP A 69 -24.81 10.52 5.83
N GLY A 70 -24.02 11.29 5.08
CA GLY A 70 -24.52 12.46 4.34
C GLY A 70 -25.46 12.14 3.17
N LEU A 71 -25.37 10.93 2.60
CA LEU A 71 -26.25 10.48 1.52
C LEU A 71 -27.57 9.89 2.06
N LEU A 72 -27.55 9.27 3.24
CA LEU A 72 -28.72 8.63 3.86
C LEU A 72 -29.55 9.61 4.71
N LEU A 73 -29.00 10.75 5.12
CA LEU A 73 -29.71 11.80 5.86
C LEU A 73 -30.43 12.82 4.94
N LYS A 74 -30.58 12.51 3.65
CA LYS A 74 -31.51 13.18 2.72
C LYS A 74 -32.73 12.30 2.49
#